data_AF-A0A7V9NAQ6-F1
#
_entry.id   AF-A0A7V9NAQ6-F1
#
_cell.length_a   1.000
_cell.length_b   1.000
_cell.length_c   1.000
_cell.angle_alpha   90.00
_cell.angle_beta   90.00
_cell.angle_gamma   90.00
#
_symmetry.space_group_name_H-M   'P 1'
#
loop_
_entity.id
_entity.type
_entity.pdbx_description
1 polymer ?
#
loop_
_entity_poly.entity_id
_entity_poly.type
_entity_poly.pdbx_seq_one_letter_code
_entity_poly.pdbx_strand_id
1 'polypeptide(L)' 'MMQNAIGEELNGAQAELMECYGTLARVLTDQREDLAPFEERNALKALGALWQVANGLDMDPGQVYHLGA' A
#
# COMPACT_ATOMS: atom_id res chain seq x y z
N MET A 1 -0.01 3.12 18.04
CA MET A 1 0.84 2.01 17.57
C MET A 1 0.01 1.18 16.61
N MET A 2 0.62 0.76 15.51
CA MET A 2 -0.05 -0.06 14.49
C MET A 2 0.17 -1.53 14.84
N GLN A 3 -0.87 -2.35 14.70
CA GLN A 3 -0.87 -3.77 15.05
C GLN A 3 -1.37 -4.56 13.84
N ASN A 4 -0.79 -5.72 13.58
CA ASN A 4 -1.22 -6.60 12.50
C ASN A 4 -2.40 -7.50 12.90
N ALA A 5 -2.92 -8.30 11.96
CA ALA A 5 -4.10 -9.14 12.16
C ALA A 5 -3.89 -10.26 13.19
N ILE A 6 -2.64 -10.63 13.47
CA ILE A 6 -2.27 -11.66 14.46
C ILE A 6 -1.92 -11.08 15.84
N GLY A 7 -2.00 -9.75 16.00
CA GLY A 7 -1.83 -9.08 17.28
C GLY A 7 -0.39 -8.66 17.61
N GLU A 8 0.52 -8.69 16.65
CA GLU A 8 1.89 -8.20 16.83
C GLU A 8 2.00 -6.70 16.55
N GLU A 9 2.78 -6.00 17.38
CA GLU A 9 3.09 -4.59 17.15
C GLU A 9 4.14 -4.44 16.05
N LEU A 10 3.86 -3.54 15.12
CA LEU A 10 4.81 -3.15 14.09
C LEU A 10 5.92 -2.30 14.71
N ASN A 11 7.17 -2.59 14.33
CA ASN A 11 8.27 -1.69 14.60
C ASN A 11 8.16 -0.40 13.77
N GLY A 12 8.98 0.60 14.09
CA GLY A 12 8.93 1.90 13.43
C GLY A 12 9.07 1.84 11.91
N ALA A 13 10.01 1.05 11.39
CA ALA A 13 10.22 0.91 9.95
C ALA A 13 9.04 0.22 9.24
N GLN A 14 8.45 -0.80 9.88
CA GLN A 14 7.28 -1.47 9.34
C GLN A 14 6.06 -0.54 9.31
N ALA A 15 5.86 0.26 10.36
CA ALA A 15 4.80 1.26 10.42
C ALA A 15 4.96 2.31 9.31
N GLU A 16 6.17 2.84 9.09
CA GLU A 16 6.46 3.79 8.01
C GLU A 16 6.14 3.20 6.62
N LEU A 17 6.48 1.93 6.38
CA LEU A 17 6.13 1.24 5.13
C LEU A 17 4.60 1.14 4.94
N MET A 18 3.84 0.93 6.01
CA MET A 18 2.37 0.90 5.95
C MET A 18 1.76 2.28 5.74
N GLU A 19 2.37 3.33 6.25
CA GLU A 19 1.99 4.72 5.93
C GLU A 19 2.24 5.05 4.45
N CYS A 20 3.37 4.61 3.89
CA CYS A 20 3.64 4.73 2.46
C CYS A 20 2.60 3.98 1.63
N TYR A 21 2.27 2.74 2.02
CA TYR A 21 1.24 1.94 1.36
C TYR A 21 -0.10 2.67 1.36
N GLY A 22 -0.59 3.10 2.53
CA GLY A 22 -1.89 3.76 2.66
C GLY A 22 -1.94 5.09 1.90
N THR A 23 -0.86 5.86 1.92
CA THR A 23 -0.78 7.12 1.17
C THR A 23 -0.84 6.89 -0.33
N LEU A 24 -0.07 5.93 -0.86
CA LEU A 24 -0.04 5.65 -2.28
C LEU A 24 -1.35 5.02 -2.77
N ALA A 25 -1.95 4.12 -1.97
CA ALA A 25 -3.27 3.55 -2.25
C ALA A 25 -4.33 4.64 -2.38
N ARG A 26 -4.32 5.63 -1.48
CA ARG A 26 -5.23 6.78 -1.52
C ARG A 26 -5.01 7.65 -2.76
N VAL A 27 -3.77 7.95 -3.13
CA VAL A 27 -3.48 8.69 -4.38
C VAL A 27 -4.04 7.96 -5.60
N LEU A 28 -3.82 6.65 -5.70
CA LEU A 28 -4.30 5.83 -6.81
C LEU A 28 -5.82 5.60 -6.82
N THR A 29 -6.50 5.85 -5.69
CA THR A 29 -7.95 5.73 -5.58
C THR A 29 -8.65 7.06 -5.85
N ASP A 30 -8.15 8.15 -5.28
CA ASP A 30 -8.86 9.43 -5.22
C ASP A 30 -8.36 10.49 -6.22
N GLN A 31 -7.15 10.32 -6.76
CA GLN A 31 -6.45 11.35 -7.55
C GLN A 31 -5.76 10.74 -8.78
N ARG A 32 -6.23 9.58 -9.25
CA ARG A 32 -5.60 8.84 -10.35
C ARG A 32 -5.63 9.62 -11.65
N GLU A 33 -6.71 10.35 -11.89
CA GLU A 33 -6.95 11.19 -13.06
C GLU A 33 -5.98 12.37 -13.18
N ASP A 34 -5.35 12.78 -12.08
CA ASP A 34 -4.36 13.86 -12.04
C ASP A 34 -2.95 13.37 -12.39
N LEU A 35 -2.74 12.06 -12.50
CA LEU A 35 -1.45 11.46 -12.82
C LEU A 35 -1.22 11.38 -14.33
N ALA A 36 0.00 11.68 -14.76
CA ALA A 36 0.43 11.32 -16.10
C ALA A 36 0.48 9.78 -16.25
N PRO A 37 0.31 9.21 -17.46
CA PRO A 37 0.25 7.76 -17.65
C PRO A 37 1.48 7.00 -17.12
N PHE A 38 2.67 7.60 -17.14
CA PHE A 38 3.87 6.96 -16.61
C PHE A 38 3.92 6.97 -15.08
N GLU A 39 3.35 7.99 -14.44
CA GLU A 39 3.27 8.14 -12.98
C GLU A 39 2.33 7.09 -12.42
N GLU A 40 1.11 7.00 -12.98
CA GLU A 40 0.12 5.99 -12.62
C GLU A 40 0.68 4.57 -12.74
N ARG A 41 1.28 4.23 -13.89
CA ARG A 41 1.86 2.91 -14.12
C ARG A 41 2.95 2.55 -13.10
N ASN A 42 3.81 3.51 -12.76
CA ASN A 42 4.90 3.26 -11.81
C ASN A 42 4.40 3.25 -10.36
N ALA A 43 3.41 4.07 -10.04
CA ALA A 43 2.73 4.08 -8.75
C ALA A 43 2.03 2.75 -8.49
N LEU A 44 1.32 2.18 -9.48
CA LEU A 44 0.70 0.85 -9.35
C LEU A 44 1.72 -0.26 -9.05
N LYS A 45 2.90 -0.22 -9.69
CA LYS A 45 3.99 -1.16 -9.40
C LYS A 45 4.53 -1.00 -7.98
N ALA A 46 4.75 0.24 -7.54
CA ALA A 46 5.21 0.53 -6.19
C ALA A 46 4.17 0.10 -5.15
N LEU A 47 2.88 0.34 -5.41
CA LEU A 47 1.77 -0.14 -4.59
C LEU A 47 1.76 -1.66 -4.51
N GLY A 48 1.97 -2.36 -5.63
CA GLY A 48 2.08 -3.82 -5.65
C GLY A 48 3.23 -4.36 -4.79
N ALA A 49 4.40 -3.71 -4.81
CA ALA A 49 5.52 -4.08 -3.94
C ALA A 49 5.19 -3.85 -2.45
N LEU A 50 4.56 -2.71 -2.12
CA LEU A 50 4.12 -2.41 -0.75
C LEU A 50 3.00 -3.34 -0.27
N TRP A 51 2.11 -3.77 -1.16
CA TRP A 51 1.08 -4.77 -0.86
C TRP A 51 1.70 -6.12 -0.47
N GLN A 52 2.78 -6.56 -1.14
CA GLN A 52 3.51 -7.76 -0.74
C GLN A 52 4.12 -7.63 0.66
N VAL A 53 4.65 -6.44 1.00
CA VAL A 53 5.14 -6.16 2.36
C VAL A 53 3.99 -6.23 3.36
N ALA A 54 2.85 -5.60 3.08
CA ALA A 54 1.67 -5.63 3.94
C ALA A 54 1.17 -7.07 4.19
N ASN A 55 1.17 -7.93 3.16
CA ASN A 55 0.85 -9.35 3.32
C ASN A 55 1.89 -10.08 4.18
N GLY A 56 3.18 -9.86 3.94
CA GLY A 56 4.24 -10.47 4.76
C GLY A 56 4.27 -10.00 6.21
N LEU A 57 3.56 -8.92 6.53
CA LEU A 57 3.36 -8.40 7.88
C LEU A 57 2.01 -8.81 8.49
N ASP A 58 1.22 -9.65 7.82
CA ASP A 58 -0.12 -10.06 8.23
C ASP A 58 -1.09 -8.87 8.43
N MET A 59 -0.99 -7.83 7.61
CA MET A 59 -1.83 -6.62 7.71
C MET A 59 -3.21 -6.75 7.06
N ASP A 60 -3.49 -7.87 6.38
CA ASP A 60 -4.70 -8.12 5.58
C ASP A 60 -5.17 -6.89 4.79
N PRO A 61 -4.35 -6.37 3.85
CA PRO A 61 -4.64 -5.12 3.14
C PRO A 61 -5.82 -5.22 2.16
N GLY A 62 -6.49 -6.37 2.07
CA GLY A 62 -7.49 -6.68 1.05
C GLY A 62 -6.89 -6.87 -0.34
N GLN A 63 -7.78 -6.94 -1.35
CA GLN A 63 -7.40 -7.17 -2.75
C GLN A 63 -7.13 -5.83 -3.46
N VAL A 64 -5.89 -5.60 -3.90
CA VAL A 64 -5.54 -4.42 -4.71
C VAL A 64 -5.86 -4.58 -6.20
N TYR A 65 -6.35 -5.75 -6.62
CA TYR A 65 -6.67 -6.04 -8.02
C TYR A 65 -7.68 -5.06 -8.64
N HIS A 66 -8.53 -4.44 -7.82
CA HIS A 66 -9.48 -3.41 -8.28
C HIS A 66 -8.78 -2.13 -8.75
N LEU A 67 -7.54 -1.89 -8.32
CA LEU A 67 -6.73 -0.73 -8.72
C LEU A 67 -5.94 -0.99 -10.01
N GLY A 68 -5.87 -2.24 -10.49
CA GLY A 68 -5.13 -2.63 -11.69
C GLY A 68 -3.64 -2.96 -11.44
N ALA A 69 -3.30 -3.34 -10.20
CA ALA A 69 -2.01 -3.89 -9.82
C ALA A 69 -1.88 -5.39 -10.15
#